data_AF-B5VLR9-F1
#
_entry.id   AF-B5VLR9-F1
#
_cell.length_a   1.000
_cell.length_b   1.000
_cell.length_c   1.000
_cell.angle_alpha   90.00
_cell.angle_beta   90.00
_cell.angle_gamma   90.00
#
_symmetry.space_group_name_H-M   'P 1'
#
loop_
_entity.id
_entity.type
_entity.pdbx_description
1 polymer ?
#
loop_
_entity_poly.entity_id
_entity_poly.type
_entity_poly.pdbx_seq_one_letter_code
_entity_poly.pdbx_strand_id
1 'polypeptide(L)'
;EDEACLCFPSYKVANRCREFIKVKTGLSTKVRILQLCTPKPMNQEEKLWRRECKITVVFVDQEIFPVMKQYWQHSGEIVSSRMAEYILHELQVKDNLKKMETVDNGKKFMTEDENRVNEEYIETRFGRNLNFLAADKAKYLIRKRIATKVVEKIDSEGLSDLFSFEHYNESNGPFNVGSGEALDDDQLNSDIPAETITSMGESGSNSTFENTATDDLKFHVNPNTDVYLFPSGMASIFTAHRLLLNFDAKRLSRSSSRQDKLIGYGPPFKKTVMFGFPYTDTLSILRKFNHTHFLGQGDSTSMNALKNILHSGEQILAVFIEAPSNPLLKMGDLQELKRLSDLYSFYIVVDETVGGFVNIDVLPYADIVCSSLTKIFSGDSNVIAGSLVLNPRGKIYEFARKFMKTEDGYEDCLWCEDALCLERNSRDFVERTIKVNTNTDILLKRVLLPQVGKLFKKIYYPSLTSEDTKRNYDSVMSTKDGGYGGLFSLTFFNIEEAKKFFNNLELCKGPSLGTNFTLACPYAIIAHYQELDEVAQYGVETNLVRVSVGLENSDVLCNVFQRAIEKALGE
;
A
#
# COMPACT_ATOMS: atom_id res chain seq x y z
N GLU A 1 1.38 19.03 32.60
CA GLU A 1 0.49 19.71 31.64
C GLU A 1 1.26 20.25 30.42
N ASP A 2 2.60 20.23 30.43
CA ASP A 2 3.48 20.76 29.37
C ASP A 2 4.04 19.71 28.39
N GLU A 3 3.50 18.48 28.38
CA GLU A 3 3.89 17.43 27.43
C GLU A 3 2.87 17.35 26.27
N ALA A 4 3.36 17.19 25.06
CA ALA A 4 2.57 16.79 23.90
C ALA A 4 2.69 15.28 23.66
N CYS A 5 1.74 14.68 22.94
CA CYS A 5 1.76 13.23 22.68
C CYS A 5 1.24 12.81 21.31
N LEU A 6 1.62 11.59 20.90
CA LEU A 6 1.00 10.84 19.80
C LEU A 6 0.69 9.41 20.24
N CYS A 7 -0.41 8.86 19.70
CA CYS A 7 -0.86 7.49 19.95
C CYS A 7 -0.45 6.56 18.80
N PHE A 8 0.24 5.48 19.14
CA PHE A 8 0.71 4.48 18.18
C PHE A 8 0.01 3.13 18.41
N PRO A 9 -0.18 2.31 17.35
CA PRO A 9 -0.98 1.08 17.40
C PRO A 9 -0.26 -0.07 18.12
N SER A 10 1.01 0.10 18.50
CA SER A 10 1.76 -0.85 19.31
C SER A 10 2.93 -0.20 20.05
N TYR A 11 3.48 -0.92 21.04
CA TYR A 11 4.72 -0.53 21.71
C TYR A 11 5.92 -0.51 20.75
N LYS A 12 5.96 -1.39 19.75
CA LYS A 12 7.09 -1.48 18.82
C LYS A 12 7.15 -0.27 17.90
N VAL A 13 6.01 0.21 17.42
CA VAL A 13 5.90 1.47 16.67
C VAL A 13 6.33 2.65 17.55
N ALA A 14 5.77 2.76 18.77
CA ALA A 14 6.15 3.80 19.72
C ALA A 14 7.65 3.80 20.07
N ASN A 15 8.26 2.61 20.19
CA ASN A 15 9.69 2.45 20.44
C ASN A 15 10.53 2.96 19.26
N ARG A 16 10.14 2.67 18.01
CA ARG A 16 10.80 3.25 16.82
C ARG A 16 10.72 4.77 16.80
N CYS A 17 9.56 5.34 17.15
CA CYS A 17 9.40 6.78 17.30
C CYS A 17 10.32 7.36 18.39
N ARG A 18 10.40 6.72 19.56
CA ARG A 18 11.32 7.10 20.63
C ARG A 18 12.77 7.10 20.20
N GLU A 19 13.23 6.05 19.53
CA GLU A 19 14.62 5.98 19.06
C GLU A 19 14.88 7.03 17.95
N PHE A 20 13.92 7.31 17.07
CA PHE A 20 14.03 8.43 16.12
C PHE A 20 14.17 9.79 16.82
N ILE A 21 13.37 10.06 17.87
CA ILE A 21 13.48 11.29 18.65
C ILE A 21 14.89 11.42 19.24
N LYS A 22 15.33 10.43 20.04
CA LYS A 22 16.69 10.42 20.64
C LYS A 22 17.81 10.63 19.63
N VAL A 23 17.65 10.11 18.41
CA VAL A 23 18.62 10.25 17.32
C VAL A 23 18.68 11.69 16.77
N LYS A 24 17.55 12.39 16.75
CA LYS A 24 17.45 13.76 16.22
C LYS A 24 17.66 14.84 17.27
N THR A 25 17.41 14.56 18.55
CA THR A 25 17.45 15.56 19.64
C THR A 25 18.50 15.26 20.72
N GLY A 26 19.13 14.08 20.69
CA GLY A 26 20.16 13.64 21.63
C GLY A 26 19.72 12.44 22.48
N LEU A 27 20.68 11.54 22.78
CA LEU A 27 20.38 10.28 23.49
C LEU A 27 19.84 10.48 24.91
N SER A 28 20.09 11.65 25.52
CA SER A 28 19.59 12.06 26.83
C SER A 28 18.17 12.63 26.80
N THR A 29 17.55 12.83 25.63
CA THR A 29 16.18 13.37 25.54
C THR A 29 15.20 12.47 26.29
N LYS A 30 14.47 13.08 27.23
CA LYS A 30 13.42 12.39 27.99
C LYS A 30 12.23 12.13 27.07
N VAL A 31 11.87 10.87 26.93
CA VAL A 31 10.67 10.44 26.18
C VAL A 31 9.92 9.44 27.06
N ARG A 32 8.70 9.81 27.45
CA ARG A 32 7.87 9.01 28.35
C ARG A 32 6.90 8.16 27.52
N ILE A 33 6.82 6.87 27.81
CA ILE A 33 5.93 5.93 27.13
C ILE A 33 4.86 5.45 28.12
N LEU A 34 3.61 5.39 27.66
CA LEU A 34 2.48 4.81 28.39
C LEU A 34 1.79 3.77 27.49
N GLN A 35 1.69 2.53 27.97
CA GLN A 35 0.93 1.48 27.30
C GLN A 35 -0.49 1.44 27.86
N LEU A 36 -1.49 1.36 26.99
CA LEU A 36 -2.90 1.25 27.36
C LEU A 36 -3.54 0.07 26.64
N CYS A 37 -4.53 -0.55 27.27
CA CYS A 37 -5.38 -1.56 26.63
C CYS A 37 -6.86 -1.21 26.81
N THR A 38 -7.67 -1.43 25.77
CA THR A 38 -9.12 -1.58 25.92
C THR A 38 -9.44 -2.92 26.61
N PRO A 39 -10.65 -3.12 27.14
CA PRO A 39 -11.06 -4.41 27.69
C PRO A 39 -10.92 -5.56 26.67
N LYS A 40 -10.72 -6.77 27.18
CA LYS A 40 -10.75 -8.00 26.38
C LYS A 40 -12.19 -8.49 26.23
N PRO A 41 -12.55 -9.10 25.08
CA PRO A 41 -13.82 -9.83 24.94
C PRO A 41 -13.98 -10.88 26.05
N MET A 42 -15.10 -10.87 26.78
CA MET A 42 -15.30 -11.77 27.92
C MET A 42 -15.73 -13.18 27.50
N ASN A 43 -16.40 -13.33 26.36
CA ASN A 43 -16.94 -14.59 25.85
C ASN A 43 -16.69 -14.72 24.32
N GLN A 44 -17.22 -15.78 23.68
CA GLN A 44 -17.04 -15.99 22.23
C GLN A 44 -17.90 -15.06 21.37
N GLU A 45 -19.03 -14.58 21.88
CA GLU A 45 -19.97 -13.68 21.20
C GLU A 45 -19.40 -12.27 21.13
N GLU A 46 -18.83 -11.75 22.22
CA GLU A 46 -18.12 -10.47 22.24
C GLU A 46 -16.98 -10.42 21.21
N LYS A 47 -16.32 -11.54 20.88
CA LYS A 47 -15.26 -11.55 19.85
C LYS A 47 -15.77 -11.23 18.44
N LEU A 48 -17.08 -11.26 18.22
CA LEU A 48 -17.69 -10.88 16.96
C LEU A 48 -17.62 -9.35 16.76
N TRP A 49 -17.70 -8.55 17.82
CA TRP A 49 -17.85 -7.09 17.73
C TRP A 49 -16.88 -6.28 18.62
N ARG A 50 -16.10 -6.95 19.47
CA ARG A 50 -15.14 -6.36 20.40
C ARG A 50 -13.73 -6.95 20.21
N ARG A 51 -12.71 -6.12 20.35
CA ARG A 51 -11.28 -6.49 20.26
C ARG A 51 -10.45 -5.75 21.32
N GLU A 52 -9.47 -6.45 21.89
CA GLU A 52 -8.45 -5.83 22.75
C GLU A 52 -7.48 -5.02 21.88
N CYS A 53 -7.46 -3.69 22.08
CA CYS A 53 -6.55 -2.76 21.43
C CYS A 53 -5.42 -2.39 22.38
N LYS A 54 -4.17 -2.77 22.06
CA LYS A 54 -2.97 -2.43 22.84
C LYS A 54 -2.25 -1.24 22.21
N ILE A 55 -2.71 -0.03 22.53
CA ILE A 55 -2.06 1.19 22.04
C ILE A 55 -0.88 1.59 22.94
N THR A 56 -0.03 2.46 22.41
CA THR A 56 1.07 3.05 23.16
C THR A 56 1.18 4.53 22.86
N VAL A 57 1.13 5.35 23.90
CA VAL A 57 1.21 6.80 23.84
C VAL A 57 2.65 7.23 24.12
N VAL A 58 3.23 8.02 23.23
CA VAL A 58 4.55 8.63 23.41
C VAL A 58 4.33 10.08 23.80
N PHE A 59 4.91 10.48 24.95
CA PHE A 59 4.90 11.84 25.48
C PHE A 59 6.29 12.45 25.37
N VAL A 60 6.33 13.72 24.97
CA VAL A 60 7.53 14.54 24.83
C VAL A 60 7.23 15.99 25.24
N ASP A 61 8.24 16.76 25.58
CA ASP A 61 8.10 18.21 25.80
C ASP A 61 7.66 18.91 24.50
N GLN A 62 6.90 20.02 24.61
CA GLN A 62 6.32 20.72 23.44
C GLN A 62 7.35 21.07 22.35
N GLU A 63 8.57 21.45 22.73
CA GLU A 63 9.67 21.79 21.82
C GLU A 63 10.13 20.59 20.94
N ILE A 64 9.92 19.37 21.43
CA ILE A 64 10.29 18.11 20.76
C ILE A 64 9.14 17.58 19.88
N PHE A 65 7.91 18.05 20.10
CA PHE A 65 6.74 17.63 19.32
C PHE A 65 6.90 17.78 17.80
N PRO A 66 7.50 18.86 17.24
CA PRO A 66 7.75 18.95 15.80
C PRO A 66 8.64 17.83 15.26
N VAL A 67 9.61 17.34 16.04
CA VAL A 67 10.47 16.20 15.66
C VAL A 67 9.68 14.90 15.73
N MET A 68 8.91 14.68 16.79
CA MET A 68 8.03 13.51 16.90
C MET A 68 7.00 13.45 15.77
N LYS A 69 6.43 14.60 15.38
CA LYS A 69 5.48 14.71 14.26
C LYS A 69 6.10 14.25 12.93
N GLN A 70 7.37 14.58 12.68
CA GLN A 70 8.09 14.13 11.47
C GLN A 70 8.22 12.61 11.40
N TYR A 71 8.34 11.91 12.54
CA TYR A 71 8.33 10.43 12.54
C TYR A 71 7.05 9.90 11.92
N TRP A 72 5.89 10.35 12.43
CA TRP A 72 4.58 9.95 11.94
C TRP A 72 4.39 10.34 10.46
N GLN A 73 4.65 11.62 10.11
CA GLN A 73 4.43 12.15 8.76
C GLN A 73 5.11 11.30 7.69
N HIS A 74 6.37 10.90 7.93
CA HIS A 74 7.12 10.15 6.93
C HIS A 74 6.95 8.63 7.05
N SER A 75 6.92 8.05 8.26
CA SER A 75 6.75 6.59 8.41
C SER A 75 5.34 6.11 8.08
N GLY A 76 4.33 6.98 8.20
CA GLY A 76 2.92 6.61 8.08
C GLY A 76 2.43 5.60 9.13
N GLU A 77 3.18 5.42 10.23
CA GLU A 77 2.82 4.55 11.35
C GLU A 77 2.12 5.34 12.47
N ILE A 78 0.80 5.22 12.58
CA ILE A 78 -0.03 5.80 13.65
C ILE A 78 -1.32 4.99 13.83
N VAL A 79 -2.07 5.22 14.90
CA VAL A 79 -3.45 4.70 15.06
C VAL A 79 -4.34 5.28 13.96
N SER A 80 -5.10 4.43 13.23
CA SER A 80 -6.03 4.90 12.19
C SER A 80 -7.28 5.56 12.81
N SER A 81 -7.98 6.39 12.04
CA SER A 81 -9.18 7.08 12.54
C SER A 81 -10.26 6.11 13.06
N ARG A 82 -10.50 4.99 12.35
CA ARG A 82 -11.46 3.96 12.78
C ARG A 82 -11.07 3.33 14.12
N MET A 83 -9.78 3.01 14.27
CA MET A 83 -9.22 2.47 15.51
C MET A 83 -9.28 3.49 16.65
N ALA A 84 -8.99 4.76 16.39
CA ALA A 84 -9.06 5.83 17.38
C ALA A 84 -10.51 6.04 17.88
N GLU A 85 -11.48 6.10 16.97
CA GLU A 85 -12.92 6.16 17.29
C GLU A 85 -13.37 4.94 18.12
N TYR A 86 -12.94 3.72 17.75
CA TYR A 86 -13.24 2.52 18.53
C TYR A 86 -12.66 2.59 19.96
N ILE A 87 -11.42 3.05 20.11
CA ILE A 87 -10.79 3.20 21.43
C ILE A 87 -11.48 4.28 22.26
N LEU A 88 -11.86 5.41 21.64
CA LEU A 88 -12.60 6.48 22.31
C LEU A 88 -13.94 5.98 22.83
N HIS A 89 -14.66 5.15 22.06
CA HIS A 89 -15.89 4.51 22.52
C HIS A 89 -15.65 3.60 23.75
N GLU A 90 -14.69 2.66 23.67
CA GLU A 90 -14.38 1.75 24.79
C GLU A 90 -13.98 2.50 26.08
N LEU A 91 -13.37 3.68 25.95
CA LEU A 91 -13.04 4.56 27.08
C LEU A 91 -14.28 5.31 27.61
N GLN A 92 -15.14 5.82 26.72
CA GLN A 92 -16.38 6.53 27.10
C GLN A 92 -17.39 5.62 27.81
N VAL A 93 -17.60 4.40 27.31
CA VAL A 93 -18.44 3.39 27.99
C VAL A 93 -17.94 3.17 29.41
N LYS A 94 -16.62 2.94 29.57
CA LYS A 94 -16.00 2.73 30.88
C LYS A 94 -16.15 3.92 31.83
N ASP A 95 -16.08 5.15 31.35
CA ASP A 95 -16.25 6.35 32.19
C ASP A 95 -17.71 6.65 32.50
N ASN A 96 -18.65 6.29 31.63
CA ASN A 96 -20.09 6.34 31.92
C ASN A 96 -20.46 5.32 33.00
N LEU A 97 -19.93 4.10 32.92
CA LEU A 97 -20.15 3.06 33.93
C LEU A 97 -19.63 3.46 35.30
N LYS A 98 -18.39 3.99 35.39
CA LYS A 98 -17.88 4.55 36.66
C LYS A 98 -18.77 5.66 37.22
N LYS A 99 -19.29 6.55 36.37
CA LYS A 99 -20.21 7.62 36.80
C LYS A 99 -21.50 7.04 37.36
N MET A 100 -22.07 6.02 36.71
CA MET A 100 -23.25 5.30 37.20
C MET A 100 -22.97 4.58 38.53
N GLU A 101 -21.84 3.88 38.67
CA GLU A 101 -21.38 3.28 39.94
C GLU A 101 -21.25 4.32 41.07
N THR A 102 -20.81 5.55 40.77
CA THR A 102 -20.72 6.62 41.78
C THR A 102 -22.06 7.27 42.14
N VAL A 103 -23.09 7.10 41.31
CA VAL A 103 -24.44 7.66 41.53
C VAL A 103 -25.34 6.65 42.25
N ASP A 104 -25.31 5.38 41.85
CA ASP A 104 -26.22 4.34 42.38
C ASP A 104 -25.55 3.49 43.46
N ASN A 105 -25.26 4.12 44.60
CA ASN A 105 -24.80 3.45 45.82
C ASN A 105 -25.97 2.70 46.52
N GLY A 106 -26.85 2.05 45.75
CA GLY A 106 -28.22 1.73 46.17
C GLY A 106 -29.02 0.66 45.41
N LYS A 107 -28.63 0.18 44.21
CA LYS A 107 -29.15 -1.07 43.60
C LYS A 107 -28.31 -1.59 42.42
N LYS A 108 -28.42 -2.89 42.15
CA LYS A 108 -27.63 -3.60 41.13
C LYS A 108 -28.46 -3.84 39.86
N PHE A 109 -28.34 -2.95 38.88
CA PHE A 109 -28.99 -3.06 37.54
C PHE A 109 -27.98 -3.06 36.36
N MET A 110 -26.69 -3.25 36.65
CA MET A 110 -25.56 -2.91 35.76
C MET A 110 -25.50 -3.60 34.38
N THR A 111 -26.22 -4.69 34.14
CA THR A 111 -26.02 -5.53 32.94
C THR A 111 -26.91 -5.19 31.75
N GLU A 112 -28.10 -4.61 31.95
CA GLU A 112 -29.02 -4.31 30.84
C GLU A 112 -28.63 -3.01 30.12
N ASP A 113 -28.19 -1.99 30.86
CA ASP A 113 -27.77 -0.70 30.28
C ASP A 113 -26.43 -0.77 29.53
N GLU A 114 -25.48 -1.63 29.96
CA GLU A 114 -24.25 -1.90 29.19
C GLU A 114 -24.58 -2.49 27.82
N ASN A 115 -25.46 -3.49 27.78
CA ASN A 115 -25.87 -4.13 26.54
C ASN A 115 -26.59 -3.14 25.62
N ARG A 116 -27.51 -2.34 26.16
CA ARG A 116 -28.26 -1.35 25.38
C ARG A 116 -27.38 -0.26 24.75
N VAL A 117 -26.39 0.26 25.48
CA VAL A 117 -25.46 1.27 24.93
C VAL A 117 -24.55 0.64 23.86
N ASN A 118 -24.12 -0.61 24.05
CA ASN A 118 -23.34 -1.33 23.04
C ASN A 118 -24.19 -1.65 21.78
N GLU A 119 -25.44 -2.10 21.93
CA GLU A 119 -26.38 -2.33 20.84
C GLU A 119 -26.64 -1.05 20.04
N GLU A 120 -26.99 0.05 20.72
CA GLU A 120 -27.25 1.36 20.08
C GLU A 120 -25.99 1.90 19.37
N TYR A 121 -24.79 1.71 19.93
CA TYR A 121 -23.53 2.06 19.27
C TYR A 121 -23.23 1.17 18.04
N ILE A 122 -23.44 -0.14 18.13
CA ILE A 122 -23.28 -1.07 17.02
C ILE A 122 -24.23 -0.66 15.89
N GLU A 123 -25.50 -0.43 16.19
CA GLU A 123 -26.55 -0.09 15.24
C GLU A 123 -26.35 1.30 14.60
N THR A 124 -26.03 2.33 15.40
CA THR A 124 -25.80 3.71 14.89
C THR A 124 -24.51 3.86 14.10
N ARG A 125 -23.42 3.19 14.50
CA ARG A 125 -22.15 3.27 13.77
C ARG A 125 -22.14 2.34 12.55
N PHE A 126 -22.84 1.20 12.62
CA PHE A 126 -22.85 0.18 11.59
C PHE A 126 -24.23 -0.49 11.46
N GLY A 127 -25.05 -0.02 10.51
CA GLY A 127 -26.34 -0.67 10.15
C GLY A 127 -26.25 -2.10 9.58
N ARG A 128 -25.11 -2.79 9.78
CA ARG A 128 -24.89 -4.25 9.71
C ARG A 128 -23.74 -4.60 10.66
N ASN A 129 -23.95 -5.54 11.60
CA ASN A 129 -22.96 -6.04 12.55
C ASN A 129 -21.67 -6.50 11.84
N LEU A 130 -20.58 -5.73 11.94
CA LEU A 130 -19.29 -6.05 11.32
C LEU A 130 -18.52 -7.06 12.16
N ASN A 131 -18.62 -8.33 11.77
CA ASN A 131 -17.94 -9.43 12.46
C ASN A 131 -16.39 -9.31 12.35
N PHE A 132 -15.72 -9.02 13.46
CA PHE A 132 -14.26 -8.91 13.55
C PHE A 132 -13.52 -10.23 13.22
N LEU A 133 -14.16 -11.40 13.35
CA LEU A 133 -13.59 -12.66 12.89
C LEU A 133 -13.43 -12.71 11.36
N ALA A 134 -14.22 -11.92 10.61
CA ALA A 134 -14.07 -11.80 9.17
C ALA A 134 -12.83 -10.99 8.76
N ALA A 135 -12.20 -10.23 9.67
CA ALA A 135 -11.06 -9.38 9.34
C ALA A 135 -9.84 -10.18 8.87
N ASP A 136 -9.56 -11.34 9.46
CA ASP A 136 -8.41 -12.17 9.07
C ASP A 136 -8.66 -12.84 7.70
N LYS A 137 -9.91 -13.25 7.42
CA LYS A 137 -10.35 -13.68 6.08
C LYS A 137 -10.24 -12.56 5.06
N ALA A 138 -10.64 -11.33 5.43
CA ALA A 138 -10.56 -10.16 4.56
C ALA A 138 -9.10 -9.82 4.21
N LYS A 139 -8.20 -9.79 5.21
CA LYS A 139 -6.75 -9.64 4.99
C LYS A 139 -6.19 -10.74 4.09
N TYR A 140 -6.59 -12.00 4.27
CA TYR A 140 -6.18 -13.09 3.38
C TYR A 140 -6.68 -12.88 1.93
N LEU A 141 -7.94 -12.47 1.73
CA LEU A 141 -8.48 -12.20 0.39
C LEU A 141 -7.76 -11.04 -0.30
N ILE A 142 -7.44 -9.96 0.41
CA ILE A 142 -6.63 -8.84 -0.10
C ILE A 142 -5.25 -9.35 -0.55
N ARG A 143 -4.55 -10.13 0.30
CA ARG A 143 -3.24 -10.70 -0.05
C ARG A 143 -3.33 -11.66 -1.25
N LYS A 144 -4.40 -12.45 -1.36
CA LYS A 144 -4.67 -13.34 -2.50
C LYS A 144 -4.83 -12.53 -3.79
N ARG A 145 -5.64 -11.45 -3.79
CA ARG A 145 -5.81 -10.57 -4.96
C ARG A 145 -4.49 -9.96 -5.43
N ILE A 146 -3.67 -9.48 -4.50
CA ILE A 146 -2.34 -8.92 -4.79
C ILE A 146 -1.44 -10.01 -5.41
N ALA A 147 -1.29 -11.15 -4.73
CA ALA A 147 -0.45 -12.27 -5.21
C ALA A 147 -0.85 -12.78 -6.61
N THR A 148 -2.16 -12.85 -6.90
CA THR A 148 -2.69 -13.29 -8.21
C THR A 148 -2.47 -12.26 -9.33
N LYS A 149 -2.18 -11.00 -9.02
CA LYS A 149 -1.94 -9.94 -10.02
C LYS A 149 -0.48 -9.49 -10.13
N VAL A 150 0.33 -9.70 -9.08
CA VAL A 150 1.78 -9.43 -9.07
C VAL A 150 2.59 -10.54 -9.77
N VAL A 151 1.93 -11.57 -10.30
CA VAL A 151 2.53 -12.65 -11.10
C VAL A 151 1.63 -12.96 -12.29
N GLU A 152 2.10 -12.70 -13.52
CA GLU A 152 1.41 -13.17 -14.72
C GLU A 152 1.90 -14.57 -15.12
N LYS A 153 1.00 -15.56 -15.06
CA LYS A 153 1.03 -16.71 -15.99
C LYS A 153 -0.39 -17.23 -16.24
N ILE A 154 -0.56 -17.86 -17.39
CA ILE A 154 -1.85 -18.29 -17.95
C ILE A 154 -2.34 -19.55 -17.22
N ASP A 155 -3.47 -19.44 -16.51
CA ASP A 155 -4.34 -20.58 -16.21
C ASP A 155 -5.79 -20.17 -16.49
N SER A 156 -6.41 -20.84 -17.46
CA SER A 156 -7.80 -20.57 -17.88
C SER A 156 -8.86 -21.22 -16.98
N GLU A 157 -8.46 -22.00 -15.99
CA GLU A 157 -9.36 -22.84 -15.18
C GLU A 157 -9.68 -22.26 -13.78
N GLY A 158 -9.04 -21.15 -13.37
CA GLY A 158 -9.22 -20.56 -12.03
C GLY A 158 -10.38 -19.57 -11.86
N LEU A 159 -11.18 -19.30 -12.91
CA LEU A 159 -12.19 -18.22 -12.93
C LEU A 159 -13.60 -18.64 -12.48
N SER A 160 -13.89 -19.93 -12.35
CA SER A 160 -15.20 -20.46 -11.94
C SER A 160 -15.52 -20.22 -10.46
N ASP A 161 -14.52 -20.29 -9.57
CA ASP A 161 -14.68 -20.14 -8.11
C ASP A 161 -14.83 -18.67 -7.64
N LEU A 162 -14.88 -17.70 -8.57
CA LEU A 162 -14.94 -16.26 -8.22
C LEU A 162 -16.37 -15.70 -8.06
N PHE A 163 -17.42 -16.46 -8.39
CA PHE A 163 -18.79 -15.93 -8.49
C PHE A 163 -19.88 -16.65 -7.68
N SER A 164 -19.54 -17.65 -6.84
CA SER A 164 -20.49 -18.28 -5.91
C SER A 164 -20.59 -17.50 -4.58
N PHE A 165 -21.37 -16.42 -4.56
CA PHE A 165 -21.71 -15.68 -3.34
C PHE A 165 -23.21 -15.37 -3.21
N GLU A 166 -24.03 -16.40 -3.34
CA GLU A 166 -25.41 -16.40 -2.84
C GLU A 166 -25.55 -17.38 -1.65
N HIS A 167 -26.59 -17.16 -0.84
CA HIS A 167 -26.91 -17.87 0.41
C HIS A 167 -26.01 -17.60 1.62
N TYR A 168 -26.15 -16.40 2.19
CA TYR A 168 -26.30 -16.23 3.64
C TYR A 168 -27.38 -15.17 3.93
N ASN A 169 -28.64 -15.61 3.85
CA ASN A 169 -29.83 -14.98 4.43
C ASN A 169 -31.05 -15.86 4.12
N GLU A 170 -31.34 -16.85 4.98
CA GLU A 170 -32.69 -17.38 5.28
C GLU A 170 -32.56 -18.59 6.23
N SER A 171 -32.59 -18.32 7.53
CA SER A 171 -32.73 -19.36 8.56
C SER A 171 -33.66 -18.87 9.67
N ASN A 172 -34.84 -18.39 9.27
CA ASN A 172 -36.03 -18.22 10.11
C ASN A 172 -37.18 -18.88 9.36
N GLY A 173 -37.31 -20.19 9.48
CA GLY A 173 -38.33 -20.95 8.76
C GLY A 173 -39.73 -20.77 9.37
N PRO A 174 -40.80 -20.65 8.56
CA PRO A 174 -42.16 -20.84 9.02
C PRO A 174 -42.49 -22.34 9.13
N PHE A 175 -43.28 -22.70 10.14
CA PHE A 175 -43.87 -24.03 10.29
C PHE A 175 -44.72 -24.41 9.06
N ASN A 176 -44.63 -25.66 8.59
CA ASN A 176 -45.85 -26.46 8.37
C ASN A 176 -45.65 -27.98 8.20
N VAL A 177 -46.53 -28.71 8.89
CA VAL A 177 -47.25 -29.94 8.51
C VAL A 177 -46.54 -30.96 7.60
N GLY A 178 -46.36 -32.17 8.14
CA GLY A 178 -45.82 -33.31 7.40
C GLY A 178 -46.86 -34.23 6.76
N SER A 179 -46.44 -34.83 5.66
CA SER A 179 -46.87 -36.10 5.06
C SER A 179 -45.73 -36.46 4.08
N GLY A 180 -45.04 -37.58 4.14
CA GLY A 180 -45.44 -38.88 4.67
C GLY A 180 -45.55 -39.84 3.50
N GLU A 181 -44.43 -40.42 3.07
CA GLU A 181 -44.40 -41.66 2.27
C GLU A 181 -42.99 -42.27 2.38
N ALA A 182 -42.94 -43.59 2.49
CA ALA A 182 -41.72 -44.37 2.63
C ALA A 182 -41.54 -45.27 1.41
N LEU A 183 -40.30 -45.56 1.03
CA LEU A 183 -39.96 -46.78 0.30
C LEU A 183 -38.58 -47.27 0.72
N ASP A 184 -38.42 -48.59 0.67
CA ASP A 184 -37.42 -49.35 1.41
C ASP A 184 -36.43 -50.08 0.48
N ASP A 185 -35.28 -50.38 1.07
CA ASP A 185 -34.40 -51.54 0.87
C ASP A 185 -33.54 -51.84 -0.40
N ASP A 186 -32.39 -52.42 -0.03
CA ASP A 186 -31.66 -53.55 -0.61
C ASP A 186 -30.48 -53.44 -1.62
N GLN A 187 -29.30 -53.81 -1.08
CA GLN A 187 -28.28 -54.78 -1.58
C GLN A 187 -27.51 -54.48 -2.91
N LEU A 188 -26.17 -54.59 -2.96
CA LEU A 188 -25.37 -55.81 -2.70
C LEU A 188 -23.85 -55.56 -2.44
N ASN A 189 -23.13 -56.63 -2.04
CA ASN A 189 -21.78 -56.66 -1.45
C ASN A 189 -20.62 -57.08 -2.41
N SER A 190 -19.40 -57.13 -1.83
CA SER A 190 -18.24 -58.02 -2.14
C SER A 190 -17.24 -57.62 -3.25
N ASP A 191 -15.93 -57.93 -3.20
CA ASP A 191 -15.06 -58.41 -2.09
C ASP A 191 -13.55 -58.17 -2.38
N ILE A 192 -12.69 -58.42 -1.38
CA ILE A 192 -11.22 -58.16 -1.34
C ILE A 192 -10.41 -59.48 -1.39
N PRO A 193 -9.16 -59.53 -1.93
CA PRO A 193 -7.97 -59.12 -1.17
C PRO A 193 -6.86 -58.42 -2.01
N ALA A 194 -5.58 -58.81 -1.88
CA ALA A 194 -4.37 -58.19 -2.45
C ALA A 194 -3.27 -59.25 -2.73
N GLU A 195 -2.15 -58.88 -3.38
CA GLU A 195 -0.83 -59.50 -3.12
C GLU A 195 0.38 -58.66 -3.55
N THR A 196 1.59 -59.03 -3.09
CA THR A 196 2.84 -58.25 -3.12
C THR A 196 3.99 -59.08 -3.72
N ILE A 197 4.85 -58.49 -4.56
CA ILE A 197 6.12 -59.12 -4.98
C ILE A 197 7.29 -58.11 -4.92
N THR A 198 8.43 -58.59 -4.40
CA THR A 198 9.74 -57.92 -4.39
C THR A 198 10.77 -58.72 -5.19
N SER A 199 11.63 -58.04 -5.96
CA SER A 199 13.00 -58.50 -6.24
C SER A 199 13.91 -57.36 -6.72
N MET A 200 15.22 -57.54 -6.59
CA MET A 200 16.27 -56.57 -6.92
C MET A 200 16.79 -56.78 -8.34
N GLY A 201 17.46 -55.78 -8.93
CA GLY A 201 18.46 -56.05 -9.97
C GLY A 201 18.77 -54.94 -10.98
N GLU A 202 20.00 -54.43 -10.88
CA GLU A 202 20.86 -53.97 -11.99
C GLU A 202 20.64 -52.62 -12.70
N SER A 203 21.78 -52.12 -13.17
CA SER A 203 22.04 -50.80 -13.73
C SER A 203 21.98 -50.80 -15.26
N GLY A 204 21.32 -49.81 -15.85
CA GLY A 204 21.37 -49.56 -17.29
C GLY A 204 20.98 -48.11 -17.61
N SER A 205 21.89 -47.38 -18.27
CA SER A 205 21.65 -46.00 -18.68
C SER A 205 20.65 -45.93 -19.84
N ASN A 206 19.63 -45.06 -19.74
CA ASN A 206 19.18 -44.26 -20.88
C ASN A 206 18.38 -43.03 -20.42
N SER A 207 18.27 -42.06 -21.32
CA SER A 207 17.90 -40.68 -21.06
C SER A 207 16.41 -40.36 -21.29
N THR A 208 16.06 -39.11 -20.95
CA THR A 208 14.87 -38.31 -21.34
C THR A 208 13.63 -38.33 -20.44
N PHE A 209 13.01 -37.14 -20.35
CA PHE A 209 11.71 -36.79 -19.77
C PHE A 209 11.54 -36.73 -18.24
N GLU A 210 12.40 -35.95 -17.57
CA GLU A 210 12.03 -35.32 -16.28
C GLU A 210 12.82 -34.01 -16.07
N ASN A 211 12.34 -32.87 -16.62
CA ASN A 211 12.81 -31.50 -16.27
C ASN A 211 11.97 -30.37 -16.94
N THR A 212 10.65 -30.41 -16.77
CA THR A 212 9.77 -29.26 -17.11
C THR A 212 8.93 -28.79 -15.93
N ALA A 213 8.54 -29.68 -15.00
CA ALA A 213 7.71 -29.33 -13.85
C ALA A 213 8.40 -28.53 -12.73
N THR A 214 9.73 -28.41 -12.72
CA THR A 214 10.50 -27.79 -11.64
C THR A 214 10.79 -26.29 -11.81
N ASP A 215 10.53 -25.72 -12.99
CA ASP A 215 10.65 -24.27 -13.24
C ASP A 215 9.34 -23.50 -13.04
N ASP A 216 8.17 -24.14 -13.23
CA ASP A 216 6.87 -23.48 -13.06
C ASP A 216 6.56 -23.08 -11.60
N LEU A 217 7.17 -23.74 -10.62
CA LEU A 217 7.04 -23.38 -9.20
C LEU A 217 7.81 -22.10 -8.80
N LYS A 218 8.67 -21.54 -9.66
CA LYS A 218 9.62 -20.46 -9.26
C LYS A 218 9.09 -19.04 -9.38
N PHE A 219 7.88 -18.84 -9.91
CA PHE A 219 7.28 -17.51 -10.07
C PHE A 219 6.14 -17.20 -9.10
N HIS A 220 5.65 -18.19 -8.34
CA HIS A 220 4.46 -18.01 -7.50
C HIS A 220 4.74 -17.17 -6.24
N VAL A 221 4.09 -16.00 -6.13
CA VAL A 221 4.03 -15.18 -4.91
C VAL A 221 3.01 -15.81 -3.96
N ASN A 222 3.45 -16.24 -2.78
CA ASN A 222 2.58 -16.85 -1.79
C ASN A 222 1.85 -15.77 -0.95
N PRO A 223 0.49 -15.76 -0.92
CA PRO A 223 -0.30 -14.77 -0.17
C PRO A 223 -0.01 -14.71 1.34
N ASN A 224 0.61 -15.73 1.93
CA ASN A 224 0.83 -15.83 3.39
C ASN A 224 2.29 -15.64 3.81
N THR A 225 3.25 -15.70 2.89
CA THR A 225 4.68 -15.52 3.22
C THR A 225 5.36 -14.39 2.49
N ASP A 226 4.77 -13.88 1.41
CA ASP A 226 5.45 -12.95 0.50
C ASP A 226 4.71 -11.62 0.40
N VAL A 227 3.40 -11.58 0.66
CA VAL A 227 2.59 -10.36 0.71
C VAL A 227 2.33 -9.93 2.16
N TYR A 228 2.55 -8.65 2.45
CA TYR A 228 2.38 -8.03 3.77
C TYR A 228 1.50 -6.78 3.67
N LEU A 229 0.63 -6.55 4.67
CA LEU A 229 -0.33 -5.44 4.66
C LEU A 229 0.00 -4.42 5.74
N PHE A 230 -0.16 -3.13 5.43
CA PHE A 230 0.28 -2.03 6.28
C PHE A 230 -0.84 -1.00 6.46
N PRO A 231 -0.84 -0.23 7.58
CA PRO A 231 -1.80 0.86 7.78
C PRO A 231 -1.65 2.02 6.78
N SER A 232 -0.56 2.07 6.00
CA SER A 232 -0.37 3.05 4.93
C SER A 232 0.69 2.59 3.92
N GLY A 233 0.66 3.16 2.70
CA GLY A 233 1.71 2.96 1.69
C GLY A 233 3.10 3.41 2.18
N MET A 234 3.16 4.47 3.00
CA MET A 234 4.41 4.91 3.60
C MET A 234 4.97 3.89 4.61
N ALA A 235 4.11 3.22 5.37
CA ALA A 235 4.54 2.18 6.32
C ALA A 235 5.13 0.94 5.61
N SER A 236 4.63 0.57 4.41
CA SER A 236 5.28 -0.44 3.56
C SER A 236 6.66 0.01 3.09
N ILE A 237 6.79 1.22 2.52
CA ILE A 237 8.08 1.76 2.04
C ILE A 237 9.09 1.89 3.18
N PHE A 238 8.66 2.39 4.34
CA PHE A 238 9.48 2.50 5.54
C PHE A 238 9.94 1.12 6.02
N THR A 239 9.09 0.10 5.97
CA THR A 239 9.45 -1.28 6.33
C THR A 239 10.46 -1.89 5.34
N ALA A 240 10.30 -1.66 4.03
CA ALA A 240 11.28 -2.06 3.02
C ALA A 240 12.65 -1.41 3.27
N HIS A 241 12.69 -0.11 3.61
CA HIS A 241 13.93 0.58 3.97
C HIS A 241 14.56 -0.01 5.25
N ARG A 242 13.76 -0.21 6.32
CA ARG A 242 14.24 -0.80 7.58
C ARG A 242 14.80 -2.21 7.40
N LEU A 243 14.20 -3.02 6.52
CA LEU A 243 14.66 -4.36 6.16
C LEU A 243 16.07 -4.31 5.55
N LEU A 244 16.26 -3.45 4.56
CA LEU A 244 17.55 -3.24 3.88
C LEU A 244 18.62 -2.70 4.84
N LEU A 245 18.27 -1.77 5.72
CA LEU A 245 19.18 -1.27 6.76
C LEU A 245 19.57 -2.36 7.78
N ASN A 246 18.64 -3.24 8.17
CA ASN A 246 18.93 -4.37 9.05
C ASN A 246 19.82 -5.43 8.37
N PHE A 247 19.65 -5.63 7.06
CA PHE A 247 20.53 -6.45 6.24
C PHE A 247 21.97 -5.91 6.25
N ASP A 248 22.14 -4.61 5.97
CA ASP A 248 23.46 -3.97 5.97
C ASP A 248 24.10 -3.95 7.37
N ALA A 249 23.30 -3.75 8.43
CA ALA A 249 23.76 -3.87 9.82
C ALA A 249 24.30 -5.28 10.12
N LYS A 250 23.68 -6.34 9.60
CA LYS A 250 24.16 -7.73 9.78
C LYS A 250 25.37 -8.08 8.92
N ARG A 251 25.57 -7.43 7.77
CA ARG A 251 26.87 -7.47 7.05
C ARG A 251 28.00 -6.94 7.94
N LEU A 252 27.75 -5.85 8.67
CA LEU A 252 28.73 -5.16 9.51
C LEU A 252 28.96 -5.83 10.88
N SER A 253 27.91 -6.38 11.49
CA SER A 253 27.96 -7.08 12.78
C SER A 253 28.88 -8.31 12.76
N ARG A 254 28.98 -9.02 11.63
CA ARG A 254 29.95 -10.11 11.43
C ARG A 254 31.42 -9.68 11.57
N SER A 255 31.69 -8.37 11.56
CA SER A 255 33.04 -7.79 11.64
C SER A 255 33.29 -7.00 12.94
N SER A 256 32.32 -6.82 13.84
CA SER A 256 32.54 -6.05 15.07
C SER A 256 31.49 -6.27 16.19
N SER A 257 31.98 -6.39 17.43
CA SER A 257 31.19 -6.45 18.66
C SER A 257 30.81 -5.05 19.15
N ARG A 258 29.63 -4.53 18.74
CA ARG A 258 29.10 -3.26 19.27
C ARG A 258 27.59 -3.30 19.45
N GLN A 259 27.13 -2.95 20.65
CA GLN A 259 25.70 -2.83 21.00
C GLN A 259 25.12 -1.43 20.69
N ASP A 260 25.96 -0.37 20.66
CA ASP A 260 25.51 1.02 20.55
C ASP A 260 25.81 1.66 19.18
N LYS A 261 25.23 1.12 18.09
CA LYS A 261 25.23 1.80 16.79
C LYS A 261 23.83 1.97 16.22
N LEU A 262 23.48 3.23 16.02
CA LEU A 262 22.35 3.68 15.23
C LEU A 262 22.42 3.09 13.81
N ILE A 263 21.46 2.22 13.49
CA ILE A 263 21.40 1.51 12.21
C ILE A 263 21.11 2.50 11.07
N GLY A 264 21.95 2.46 10.02
CA GLY A 264 21.75 3.23 8.78
C GLY A 264 22.43 4.60 8.72
N TYR A 265 23.12 5.05 9.78
CA TYR A 265 23.71 6.40 9.81
C TYR A 265 25.24 6.37 9.82
N GLY A 266 25.82 7.06 8.84
CA GLY A 266 27.26 7.27 8.69
C GLY A 266 28.05 6.03 8.26
N PRO A 267 29.36 6.17 8.01
CA PRO A 267 30.22 5.03 7.74
C PRO A 267 30.21 4.03 8.92
N PRO A 268 30.14 2.70 8.67
CA PRO A 268 30.33 2.02 7.39
C PRO A 268 29.02 1.52 6.71
N PHE A 269 27.88 2.17 6.97
CA PHE A 269 26.61 1.83 6.31
C PHE A 269 26.61 2.26 4.84
N LYS A 270 25.99 1.45 3.97
CA LYS A 270 25.82 1.74 2.55
C LYS A 270 24.68 2.75 2.31
N LYS A 271 24.91 3.71 1.41
CA LYS A 271 23.91 4.72 1.02
C LYS A 271 22.79 4.11 0.18
N THR A 272 21.59 4.69 0.22
CA THR A 272 20.55 4.39 -0.78
C THR A 272 20.58 5.39 -1.93
N VAL A 273 19.84 5.10 -3.00
CA VAL A 273 19.59 6.00 -4.12
C VAL A 273 18.09 6.15 -4.29
N MET A 274 17.60 7.39 -4.38
CA MET A 274 16.26 7.69 -4.88
C MET A 274 16.37 8.05 -6.36
N PHE A 275 15.80 7.22 -7.24
CA PHE A 275 15.82 7.41 -8.69
C PHE A 275 14.50 8.02 -9.17
N GLY A 276 14.58 9.19 -9.80
CA GLY A 276 13.43 10.01 -10.12
C GLY A 276 12.93 10.84 -8.93
N PHE A 277 12.09 11.82 -9.24
CA PHE A 277 11.38 12.64 -8.26
C PHE A 277 10.17 11.87 -7.73
N PRO A 278 10.12 11.53 -6.43
CA PRO A 278 9.01 10.77 -5.85
C PRO A 278 7.93 11.67 -5.24
N TYR A 279 6.88 11.02 -4.74
CA TYR A 279 6.10 11.51 -3.63
C TYR A 279 6.99 11.94 -2.44
N THR A 280 6.68 13.12 -1.88
CA THR A 280 7.44 13.87 -0.86
C THR A 280 8.05 13.04 0.25
N ASP A 281 7.27 12.11 0.80
CA ASP A 281 7.64 11.39 2.01
C ASP A 281 8.64 10.26 1.77
N THR A 282 8.72 9.70 0.55
CA THR A 282 9.67 8.61 0.23
C THR A 282 11.11 9.11 0.30
N LEU A 283 11.43 10.22 -0.38
CA LEU A 283 12.75 10.85 -0.28
C LEU A 283 13.06 11.31 1.15
N SER A 284 12.03 11.77 1.88
CA SER A 284 12.15 12.18 3.28
C SER A 284 12.49 11.02 4.21
N ILE A 285 11.88 9.83 4.06
CA ILE A 285 12.28 8.62 4.78
C ILE A 285 13.76 8.33 4.50
N LEU A 286 14.13 8.23 3.22
CA LEU A 286 15.47 7.78 2.83
C LEU A 286 16.53 8.72 3.41
N ARG A 287 16.39 10.04 3.21
CA ARG A 287 17.31 11.05 3.77
C ARG A 287 17.28 11.14 5.29
N LYS A 288 16.13 10.95 5.95
CA LYS A 288 16.05 11.08 7.41
C LYS A 288 16.61 9.87 8.13
N PHE A 289 16.57 8.67 7.54
CA PHE A 289 16.98 7.41 8.17
C PHE A 289 18.26 6.78 7.54
N ASN A 290 18.79 7.32 6.44
CA ASN A 290 20.08 6.92 5.83
C ASN A 290 20.70 8.10 5.02
N HIS A 291 21.97 7.98 4.66
CA HIS A 291 22.53 8.77 3.56
C HIS A 291 21.94 8.31 2.23
N THR A 292 21.52 9.27 1.40
CA THR A 292 20.76 9.01 0.18
C THR A 292 21.25 9.89 -0.96
N HIS A 293 21.66 9.29 -2.08
CA HIS A 293 21.83 10.01 -3.34
C HIS A 293 20.46 10.28 -3.97
N PHE A 294 20.23 11.49 -4.47
CA PHE A 294 18.97 11.86 -5.13
C PHE A 294 19.22 12.14 -6.61
N LEU A 295 18.63 11.31 -7.47
CA LEU A 295 18.75 11.38 -8.92
C LEU A 295 17.39 11.82 -9.50
N GLY A 296 16.97 13.02 -9.14
CA GLY A 296 15.58 13.51 -9.31
C GLY A 296 15.07 13.62 -10.74
N GLN A 297 15.94 13.61 -11.76
CA GLN A 297 15.46 13.68 -13.15
C GLN A 297 14.77 12.39 -13.62
N GLY A 298 15.10 11.22 -13.05
CA GLY A 298 14.39 9.95 -13.31
C GLY A 298 14.49 9.41 -14.74
N ASP A 299 15.45 9.90 -15.52
CA ASP A 299 15.62 9.62 -16.95
C ASP A 299 17.04 9.11 -17.25
N SER A 300 17.44 9.10 -18.52
CA SER A 300 18.78 8.70 -18.98
C SER A 300 19.91 9.51 -18.35
N THR A 301 19.69 10.78 -17.97
CA THR A 301 20.64 11.59 -17.20
C THR A 301 20.86 11.00 -15.81
N SER A 302 19.79 10.60 -15.14
CA SER A 302 19.84 9.95 -13.83
C SER A 302 20.48 8.56 -13.91
N MET A 303 20.23 7.82 -15.00
CA MET A 303 20.88 6.53 -15.24
C MET A 303 22.39 6.68 -15.43
N ASN A 304 22.85 7.71 -16.15
CA ASN A 304 24.27 8.00 -16.31
C ASN A 304 24.91 8.44 -14.99
N ALA A 305 24.22 9.25 -14.18
CA ALA A 305 24.70 9.61 -12.84
C ALA A 305 24.83 8.39 -11.91
N LEU A 306 23.86 7.46 -11.94
CA LEU A 306 23.94 6.19 -11.21
C LEU A 306 25.15 5.36 -11.66
N LYS A 307 25.36 5.21 -12.97
CA LYS A 307 26.53 4.51 -13.53
C LYS A 307 27.83 5.13 -13.05
N ASN A 308 27.95 6.46 -13.03
CA ASN A 308 29.14 7.15 -12.52
C ASN A 308 29.40 6.87 -11.03
N ILE A 309 28.36 6.84 -10.19
CA ILE A 309 28.49 6.44 -8.77
C ILE A 309 29.03 5.02 -8.67
N LEU A 310 28.45 4.07 -9.40
CA LEU A 310 28.85 2.66 -9.38
C LEU A 310 30.27 2.44 -9.94
N HIS A 311 30.64 3.15 -11.00
CA HIS A 311 31.97 3.09 -11.62
C HIS A 311 33.07 3.70 -10.73
N SER A 312 32.73 4.61 -9.81
CA SER A 312 33.68 5.14 -8.82
C SER A 312 34.13 4.11 -7.77
N GLY A 313 33.47 2.94 -7.71
CA GLY A 313 33.68 1.93 -6.68
C GLY A 313 32.81 2.12 -5.43
N GLU A 314 31.98 3.17 -5.36
CA GLU A 314 31.04 3.34 -4.25
C GLU A 314 29.95 2.23 -4.27
N GLN A 315 29.91 1.43 -3.20
CA GLN A 315 28.86 0.43 -3.03
C GLN A 315 27.60 1.03 -2.40
N ILE A 316 26.54 1.14 -3.19
CA ILE A 316 25.20 1.48 -2.70
C ILE A 316 24.47 0.24 -2.12
N LEU A 317 23.47 0.49 -1.29
CA LEU A 317 22.61 -0.52 -0.66
C LEU A 317 21.47 -0.93 -1.58
N ALA A 318 20.70 0.07 -2.03
CA ALA A 318 19.52 -0.12 -2.84
C ALA A 318 19.15 1.12 -3.64
N VAL A 319 18.43 0.91 -4.74
CA VAL A 319 17.72 1.93 -5.50
C VAL A 319 16.23 1.85 -5.16
N PHE A 320 15.64 2.99 -4.80
CA PHE A 320 14.20 3.20 -4.67
C PHE A 320 13.72 3.97 -5.90
N ILE A 321 12.61 3.56 -6.51
CA ILE A 321 12.05 4.15 -7.73
C ILE A 321 10.52 4.06 -7.73
N GLU A 322 9.85 5.09 -8.27
CA GLU A 322 8.42 5.03 -8.58
C GLU A 322 8.20 4.60 -10.04
N ALA A 323 7.25 3.69 -10.26
CA ALA A 323 6.91 3.15 -11.58
C ALA A 323 5.43 3.40 -11.92
N PRO A 324 5.10 4.43 -12.72
CA PRO A 324 5.91 5.61 -13.05
C PRO A 324 5.85 6.68 -11.93
N SER A 325 6.63 7.75 -12.06
CA SER A 325 6.72 8.79 -11.02
C SER A 325 5.49 9.69 -10.85
N ASN A 326 5.22 10.14 -9.63
CA ASN A 326 4.20 11.13 -9.30
C ASN A 326 4.85 12.52 -9.09
N PRO A 327 4.47 13.60 -9.80
CA PRO A 327 3.32 13.74 -10.72
C PRO A 327 3.71 13.68 -12.22
N LEU A 328 5.00 13.55 -12.54
CA LEU A 328 5.53 13.75 -13.91
C LEU A 328 5.44 12.52 -14.80
N LEU A 329 5.07 11.37 -14.26
CA LEU A 329 4.81 10.14 -14.99
C LEU A 329 5.99 9.73 -15.88
N LYS A 330 7.22 10.01 -15.41
CA LYS A 330 8.46 9.51 -16.00
C LYS A 330 8.62 8.05 -15.58
N MET A 331 9.23 7.26 -16.45
CA MET A 331 9.47 5.83 -16.22
C MET A 331 10.95 5.54 -16.40
N GLY A 332 11.60 5.10 -15.32
CA GLY A 332 13.00 4.67 -15.37
C GLY A 332 13.14 3.30 -16.04
N ASP A 333 14.31 3.05 -16.61
CA ASP A 333 14.62 1.79 -17.28
C ASP A 333 14.88 0.69 -16.23
N LEU A 334 13.81 -0.02 -15.84
CA LEU A 334 13.85 -1.09 -14.84
C LEU A 334 14.72 -2.28 -15.30
N GLN A 335 14.82 -2.51 -16.62
CA GLN A 335 15.65 -3.60 -17.17
C GLN A 335 17.15 -3.28 -16.99
N GLU A 336 17.56 -2.05 -17.30
CA GLU A 336 18.93 -1.59 -17.07
C GLU A 336 19.24 -1.47 -15.56
N LEU A 337 18.30 -1.00 -14.74
CA LEU A 337 18.47 -1.02 -13.28
C LEU A 337 18.70 -2.45 -12.76
N LYS A 338 17.93 -3.42 -13.23
CA LYS A 338 18.08 -4.84 -12.86
C LYS A 338 19.45 -5.38 -13.28
N ARG A 339 19.91 -5.09 -14.50
CA ARG A 339 21.25 -5.47 -14.97
C ARG A 339 22.37 -4.84 -14.12
N LEU A 340 22.22 -3.57 -13.72
CA LEU A 340 23.16 -2.89 -12.83
C LEU A 340 23.12 -3.45 -11.40
N SER A 341 21.94 -3.77 -10.86
CA SER A 341 21.75 -4.48 -9.58
C SER A 341 22.45 -5.83 -9.59
N ASP A 342 22.42 -6.53 -10.72
CA ASP A 342 23.09 -7.80 -10.90
C ASP A 342 24.61 -7.69 -10.94
N LEU A 343 25.15 -6.67 -11.62
CA LEU A 343 26.59 -6.42 -11.69
C LEU A 343 27.19 -5.86 -10.39
N TYR A 344 26.50 -4.93 -9.73
CA TYR A 344 27.03 -4.17 -8.57
C TYR A 344 26.48 -4.62 -7.21
N SER A 345 25.61 -5.63 -7.18
CA SER A 345 25.07 -6.24 -5.94
C SER A 345 24.38 -5.25 -4.99
N PHE A 346 23.51 -4.41 -5.55
CA PHE A 346 22.54 -3.58 -4.81
C PHE A 346 21.11 -4.08 -5.06
N TYR A 347 20.17 -3.71 -4.19
CA TYR A 347 18.77 -4.15 -4.25
C TYR A 347 17.85 -3.11 -4.92
N ILE A 348 16.71 -3.55 -5.46
CA ILE A 348 15.72 -2.66 -6.07
C ILE A 348 14.41 -2.70 -5.29
N VAL A 349 13.92 -1.51 -4.89
CA VAL A 349 12.59 -1.32 -4.31
C VAL A 349 11.77 -0.46 -5.27
N VAL A 350 10.66 -1.00 -5.77
CA VAL A 350 9.74 -0.27 -6.65
C VAL A 350 8.49 0.12 -5.87
N ASP A 351 8.10 1.39 -5.92
CA ASP A 351 6.74 1.83 -5.61
C ASP A 351 5.94 1.89 -6.93
N GLU A 352 5.02 0.96 -7.10
CA GLU A 352 4.21 0.83 -8.32
C GLU A 352 2.87 1.59 -8.22
N THR A 353 2.61 2.35 -7.14
CA THR A 353 1.28 2.91 -6.79
C THR A 353 0.54 3.58 -7.94
N VAL A 354 1.25 4.24 -8.85
CA VAL A 354 0.67 4.98 -9.98
C VAL A 354 0.38 4.09 -11.19
N GLY A 355 1.21 3.08 -11.45
CA GLY A 355 0.91 2.06 -12.45
C GLY A 355 -0.18 1.11 -11.95
N GLY A 356 0.08 0.46 -10.82
CA GLY A 356 -0.80 -0.50 -10.16
C GLY A 356 -0.78 -1.88 -10.82
N PHE A 357 -1.15 -2.89 -10.02
CA PHE A 357 -1.10 -4.33 -10.32
C PHE A 357 -1.81 -4.82 -11.61
N VAL A 358 -2.52 -3.94 -12.32
CA VAL A 358 -3.30 -4.26 -13.52
C VAL A 358 -2.60 -3.74 -14.78
N ASN A 359 -1.82 -2.65 -14.65
CA ASN A 359 -1.24 -1.95 -15.79
C ASN A 359 0.20 -2.39 -16.10
N ILE A 360 0.97 -2.73 -15.08
CA ILE A 360 2.40 -3.06 -15.18
C ILE A 360 2.76 -4.27 -14.33
N ASP A 361 3.75 -5.05 -14.78
CA ASP A 361 4.44 -6.06 -13.98
C ASP A 361 5.90 -5.63 -13.74
N VAL A 362 6.19 -5.21 -12.50
CA VAL A 362 7.52 -4.78 -12.08
C VAL A 362 8.26 -5.83 -11.24
N LEU A 363 7.60 -6.92 -10.84
CA LEU A 363 8.21 -7.92 -9.96
C LEU A 363 9.48 -8.56 -10.57
N PRO A 364 9.57 -8.89 -11.87
CA PRO A 364 10.78 -9.42 -12.49
C PRO A 364 12.04 -8.56 -12.30
N TYR A 365 11.88 -7.26 -12.05
CA TYR A 365 12.96 -6.27 -11.95
C TYR A 365 13.21 -5.77 -10.52
N ALA A 366 12.36 -6.14 -9.55
CA ALA A 366 12.42 -5.68 -8.17
C ALA A 366 12.80 -6.79 -7.18
N ASP A 367 13.47 -6.44 -6.07
CA ASP A 367 13.59 -7.34 -4.90
C ASP A 367 12.36 -7.19 -3.98
N ILE A 368 11.82 -5.98 -3.89
CA ILE A 368 10.65 -5.62 -3.08
C ILE A 368 9.76 -4.68 -3.89
N VAL A 369 8.46 -4.95 -3.93
CA VAL A 369 7.44 -4.07 -4.51
C VAL A 369 6.57 -3.50 -3.40
N CYS A 370 6.34 -2.19 -3.41
CA CYS A 370 5.48 -1.47 -2.49
C CYS A 370 4.32 -0.84 -3.26
N SER A 371 3.13 -0.80 -2.65
CA SER A 371 1.94 -0.25 -3.31
C SER A 371 0.99 0.39 -2.30
N SER A 372 0.48 1.58 -2.59
CA SER A 372 -0.51 2.27 -1.75
C SER A 372 -1.92 1.79 -2.08
N LEU A 373 -2.41 0.82 -1.31
CA LEU A 373 -3.77 0.27 -1.45
C LEU A 373 -4.89 1.30 -1.21
N THR A 374 -4.53 2.45 -0.61
CA THR A 374 -5.36 3.66 -0.47
C THR A 374 -5.89 4.21 -1.80
N LYS A 375 -5.23 3.91 -2.92
CA LYS A 375 -5.49 4.51 -4.25
C LYS A 375 -6.46 3.66 -5.05
N ILE A 376 -6.19 3.39 -6.34
CA ILE A 376 -7.09 2.71 -7.28
C ILE A 376 -7.56 1.32 -6.79
N PHE A 377 -6.74 0.64 -5.98
CA PHE A 377 -7.10 -0.62 -5.33
C PHE A 377 -8.32 -0.49 -4.40
N SER A 378 -8.48 0.66 -3.72
CA SER A 378 -9.64 0.99 -2.91
C SER A 378 -10.68 1.81 -3.68
N GLY A 379 -10.31 2.89 -4.37
CA GLY A 379 -11.24 3.74 -5.15
C GLY A 379 -12.18 4.63 -4.31
N ASP A 380 -12.75 4.12 -3.21
CA ASP A 380 -13.79 4.79 -2.42
C ASP A 380 -13.30 5.91 -1.50
N SER A 381 -11.99 6.24 -1.50
CA SER A 381 -11.40 7.34 -0.71
C SER A 381 -11.60 7.27 0.82
N ASN A 382 -12.04 6.13 1.34
CA ASN A 382 -12.53 5.98 2.73
C ASN A 382 -11.63 5.09 3.61
N VAL A 383 -10.50 4.59 3.10
CA VAL A 383 -9.55 3.74 3.84
C VAL A 383 -8.12 3.99 3.39
N ILE A 384 -7.19 4.00 4.35
CA ILE A 384 -5.75 4.11 4.10
C ILE A 384 -5.11 2.75 4.38
N ALA A 385 -4.29 2.27 3.44
CA ALA A 385 -3.53 1.04 3.56
C ALA A 385 -2.35 1.01 2.58
N GLY A 386 -1.43 0.08 2.80
CA GLY A 386 -0.31 -0.24 1.93
C GLY A 386 -0.04 -1.74 1.84
N SER A 387 0.70 -2.15 0.81
CA SER A 387 1.22 -3.50 0.62
C SER A 387 2.72 -3.48 0.40
N LEU A 388 3.37 -4.56 0.83
CA LEU A 388 4.74 -4.91 0.45
C LEU A 388 4.73 -6.35 -0.05
N VAL A 389 5.25 -6.57 -1.26
CA VAL A 389 5.48 -7.90 -1.84
C VAL A 389 6.98 -8.16 -1.90
N LEU A 390 7.40 -9.28 -1.33
CA LEU A 390 8.76 -9.80 -1.48
C LEU A 390 8.85 -10.64 -2.74
N ASN A 391 9.81 -10.36 -3.62
CA ASN A 391 10.04 -11.21 -4.79
C ASN A 391 10.68 -12.55 -4.35
N PRO A 392 10.06 -13.72 -4.57
CA PRO A 392 10.65 -15.03 -4.25
C PRO A 392 11.97 -15.31 -4.98
N ARG A 393 12.22 -14.62 -6.10
CA ARG A 393 13.43 -14.69 -6.94
C ARG A 393 14.45 -13.59 -6.57
N GLY A 394 14.10 -12.67 -5.66
CA GLY A 394 14.95 -11.58 -5.21
C GLY A 394 16.11 -12.05 -4.35
N LYS A 395 17.28 -11.42 -4.48
CA LYS A 395 18.51 -11.86 -3.79
C LYS A 395 18.43 -11.75 -2.27
N ILE A 396 17.56 -10.86 -1.78
CA ILE A 396 17.32 -10.64 -0.36
C ILE A 396 16.20 -11.53 0.21
N TYR A 397 15.45 -12.28 -0.61
CA TYR A 397 14.20 -12.96 -0.22
C TYR A 397 14.30 -13.77 1.07
N GLU A 398 15.27 -14.69 1.16
CA GLU A 398 15.48 -15.54 2.35
C GLU A 398 15.80 -14.74 3.62
N PHE A 399 16.48 -13.60 3.48
CA PHE A 399 16.71 -12.69 4.59
C PHE A 399 15.44 -11.91 4.93
N ALA A 400 14.77 -11.37 3.92
CA ALA A 400 13.57 -10.56 4.03
C ALA A 400 12.47 -11.32 4.76
N ARG A 401 12.19 -12.56 4.35
CA ARG A 401 11.23 -13.44 5.03
C ARG A 401 11.60 -13.78 6.47
N LYS A 402 12.89 -13.88 6.81
CA LYS A 402 13.34 -14.07 8.19
C LYS A 402 13.16 -12.78 8.99
N PHE A 403 13.51 -11.63 8.42
CA PHE A 403 13.27 -10.31 9.01
C PHE A 403 11.79 -10.09 9.30
N MET A 404 10.88 -10.30 8.34
CA MET A 404 9.43 -10.12 8.57
C MET A 404 8.85 -11.01 9.68
N LYS A 405 9.54 -12.09 10.08
CA LYS A 405 9.16 -12.95 11.20
C LYS A 405 9.78 -12.56 12.55
N THR A 406 10.73 -11.62 12.59
CA THR A 406 11.30 -11.13 13.86
C THR A 406 10.40 -10.08 14.49
N GLU A 407 10.54 -9.90 15.81
CA GLU A 407 9.76 -8.89 16.53
C GLU A 407 9.99 -7.47 16.00
N ASP A 408 11.21 -7.16 15.58
CA ASP A 408 11.58 -5.89 14.94
C ASP A 408 11.09 -5.76 13.49
N GLY A 409 10.73 -6.85 12.81
CA GLY A 409 10.51 -6.83 11.37
C GLY A 409 9.19 -6.21 10.98
N TYR A 410 8.16 -7.03 11.05
CA TYR A 410 6.78 -6.71 10.67
C TYR A 410 5.83 -6.96 11.84
N GLU A 411 4.79 -6.14 11.92
CA GLU A 411 3.69 -6.26 12.85
C GLU A 411 2.43 -5.86 12.09
N ASP A 412 1.37 -6.67 12.17
CA ASP A 412 0.12 -6.41 11.47
C ASP A 412 -0.68 -5.32 12.20
N CYS A 413 -0.31 -4.07 11.89
CA CYS A 413 -0.96 -2.86 12.39
C CYS A 413 -2.12 -2.38 11.49
N LEU A 414 -2.56 -3.17 10.49
CA LEU A 414 -3.76 -2.83 9.72
C LEU A 414 -5.00 -3.16 10.56
N TRP A 415 -5.79 -2.13 10.89
CA TRP A 415 -6.97 -2.26 11.75
C TRP A 415 -8.06 -3.14 11.10
N CYS A 416 -8.91 -3.80 11.90
CA CYS A 416 -9.88 -4.77 11.39
C CYS A 416 -10.94 -4.14 10.47
N GLU A 417 -11.56 -3.04 10.88
CA GLU A 417 -12.56 -2.33 10.06
C GLU A 417 -11.92 -1.71 8.81
N ASP A 418 -10.65 -1.28 8.87
CA ASP A 418 -9.91 -0.82 7.70
C ASP A 418 -9.67 -2.00 6.73
N ALA A 419 -9.29 -3.18 7.22
CA ALA A 419 -9.15 -4.37 6.38
C ALA A 419 -10.49 -4.85 5.77
N LEU A 420 -11.60 -4.78 6.52
CA LEU A 420 -12.93 -5.12 6.04
C LEU A 420 -13.43 -4.14 4.97
N CYS A 421 -13.20 -2.83 5.17
CA CYS A 421 -13.47 -1.80 4.17
C CYS A 421 -12.62 -2.03 2.91
N LEU A 422 -11.32 -2.24 3.08
CA LEU A 422 -10.39 -2.43 1.96
C LEU A 422 -10.70 -3.69 1.15
N GLU A 423 -11.10 -4.80 1.80
CA GLU A 423 -11.53 -6.00 1.09
C GLU A 423 -12.79 -5.72 0.26
N ARG A 424 -13.80 -5.05 0.82
CA ARG A 424 -15.02 -4.69 0.10
C ARG A 424 -14.71 -3.83 -1.13
N ASN A 425 -13.95 -2.75 -0.95
CA ASN A 425 -13.69 -1.78 -2.02
C ASN A 425 -12.72 -2.29 -3.11
N SER A 426 -12.02 -3.40 -2.86
CA SER A 426 -11.05 -4.01 -3.79
C SER A 426 -11.59 -5.24 -4.52
N ARG A 427 -12.91 -5.42 -4.58
CA ARG A 427 -13.54 -6.52 -5.35
C ARG A 427 -13.53 -6.25 -6.86
N ASP A 428 -13.70 -4.99 -7.23
CA ASP A 428 -13.90 -4.46 -8.60
C ASP A 428 -12.68 -3.68 -9.14
N PHE A 429 -11.55 -3.66 -8.43
CA PHE A 429 -10.40 -2.81 -8.76
C PHE A 429 -9.82 -3.04 -10.18
N VAL A 430 -9.97 -4.25 -10.73
CA VAL A 430 -9.53 -4.59 -12.09
C VAL A 430 -10.42 -3.89 -13.13
N GLU A 431 -11.73 -4.08 -13.06
CA GLU A 431 -12.72 -3.44 -13.93
C GLU A 431 -12.64 -1.91 -13.84
N ARG A 432 -12.51 -1.40 -12.61
CA ARG A 432 -12.25 0.01 -12.31
C ARG A 432 -11.02 0.53 -13.04
N THR A 433 -9.90 -0.19 -12.98
CA THR A 433 -8.64 0.23 -13.63
C THR A 433 -8.77 0.25 -15.15
N ILE A 434 -9.39 -0.78 -15.74
CA ILE A 434 -9.66 -0.84 -17.20
C ILE A 434 -10.55 0.34 -17.63
N LYS A 435 -11.64 0.61 -16.90
CA LYS A 435 -12.54 1.74 -17.16
C LYS A 435 -11.83 3.10 -17.05
N VAL A 436 -10.99 3.27 -16.04
CA VAL A 436 -10.16 4.48 -15.85
C VAL A 436 -9.15 4.65 -17.00
N ASN A 437 -8.48 3.58 -17.44
CA ASN A 437 -7.59 3.62 -18.62
C ASN A 437 -8.35 4.10 -19.86
N THR A 438 -9.53 3.51 -20.14
CA THR A 438 -10.37 3.88 -21.29
C THR A 438 -10.86 5.33 -21.21
N ASN A 439 -11.35 5.77 -20.06
CA ASN A 439 -11.79 7.15 -19.85
C ASN A 439 -10.65 8.16 -20.09
N THR A 440 -9.44 7.83 -19.63
CA THR A 440 -8.25 8.68 -19.76
C THR A 440 -7.77 8.79 -21.21
N ASP A 441 -7.72 7.67 -21.93
CA ASP A 441 -7.37 7.64 -23.35
C ASP A 441 -8.35 8.45 -24.22
N ILE A 442 -9.66 8.30 -23.97
CA ILE A 442 -10.71 9.08 -24.66
C ILE A 442 -10.55 10.58 -24.38
N LEU A 443 -10.38 10.97 -23.12
CA LEU A 443 -10.23 12.38 -22.72
C LEU A 443 -8.98 13.01 -23.35
N LEU A 444 -7.85 12.31 -23.29
CA LEU A 444 -6.58 12.76 -23.88
C LEU A 444 -6.72 12.97 -25.40
N LYS A 445 -7.24 11.97 -26.12
CA LYS A 445 -7.36 12.02 -27.58
C LYS A 445 -8.38 13.02 -28.09
N ARG A 446 -9.56 13.10 -27.46
CA ARG A 446 -10.66 13.96 -27.94
C ARG A 446 -10.53 15.41 -27.54
N VAL A 447 -10.02 15.70 -26.33
CA VAL A 447 -10.13 17.04 -25.73
C VAL A 447 -8.76 17.67 -25.43
N LEU A 448 -7.82 16.91 -24.85
CA LEU A 448 -6.60 17.51 -24.30
C LEU A 448 -5.46 17.68 -25.32
N LEU A 449 -5.18 16.65 -26.12
CA LEU A 449 -4.13 16.69 -27.15
C LEU A 449 -4.33 17.82 -28.19
N PRO A 450 -5.55 18.13 -28.70
CA PRO A 450 -5.78 19.24 -29.63
C PRO A 450 -5.47 20.66 -29.08
N GLN A 451 -5.22 20.77 -27.77
CA GLN A 451 -4.95 22.03 -27.06
C GLN A 451 -3.49 22.17 -26.60
N VAL A 452 -2.64 21.18 -26.90
CA VAL A 452 -1.18 21.27 -26.71
C VAL A 452 -0.62 22.31 -27.69
N GLY A 453 0.24 23.20 -27.18
CA GLY A 453 0.74 24.36 -27.93
C GLY A 453 -0.22 25.55 -27.99
N LYS A 454 -1.44 25.43 -27.45
CA LYS A 454 -2.42 26.53 -27.32
C LYS A 454 -2.62 26.93 -25.87
N LEU A 455 -3.28 26.08 -25.08
CA LEU A 455 -3.52 26.27 -23.65
C LEU A 455 -2.51 25.45 -22.83
N PHE A 456 -2.24 24.21 -23.24
CA PHE A 456 -1.32 23.33 -22.54
C PHE A 456 0.07 23.43 -23.15
N LYS A 457 1.07 23.77 -22.33
CA LYS A 457 2.49 23.75 -22.67
C LYS A 457 2.99 22.32 -22.86
N LYS A 458 2.62 21.42 -21.94
CA LYS A 458 2.94 19.99 -22.01
C LYS A 458 1.90 19.15 -21.26
N ILE A 459 1.66 17.94 -21.76
CA ILE A 459 0.96 16.87 -21.05
C ILE A 459 1.99 15.84 -20.60
N TYR A 460 1.95 15.48 -19.32
CA TYR A 460 2.67 14.36 -18.75
C TYR A 460 1.69 13.19 -18.60
N TYR A 461 2.01 12.09 -19.26
CA TYR A 461 1.29 10.81 -19.26
C TYR A 461 2.28 9.77 -19.80
N PRO A 462 2.29 8.50 -19.37
CA PRO A 462 3.42 7.61 -19.69
C PRO A 462 3.69 7.45 -21.19
N SER A 463 2.66 7.46 -22.04
CA SER A 463 2.81 7.41 -23.50
C SER A 463 3.11 8.74 -24.20
N LEU A 464 3.14 9.86 -23.46
CA LEU A 464 3.29 11.24 -23.98
C LEU A 464 4.47 12.01 -23.35
N THR A 465 4.97 11.60 -22.17
CA THR A 465 5.99 12.34 -21.40
C THR A 465 7.33 12.42 -22.14
N SER A 466 7.79 11.32 -22.73
CA SER A 466 8.94 11.23 -23.65
C SER A 466 8.99 9.84 -24.30
N GLU A 467 9.71 9.70 -25.43
CA GLU A 467 9.96 8.39 -26.07
C GLU A 467 10.62 7.38 -25.11
N ASP A 468 11.62 7.81 -24.33
CA ASP A 468 12.25 6.96 -23.31
C ASP A 468 11.25 6.53 -22.23
N THR A 469 10.37 7.43 -21.77
CA THR A 469 9.33 7.08 -20.79
C THR A 469 8.37 6.04 -21.36
N LYS A 470 7.89 6.26 -22.59
CA LYS A 470 6.99 5.33 -23.27
C LYS A 470 7.65 3.96 -23.45
N ARG A 471 8.86 3.91 -24.00
CA ARG A 471 9.64 2.68 -24.19
C ARG A 471 9.84 1.91 -22.88
N ASN A 472 10.19 2.61 -21.80
CA ASN A 472 10.42 1.99 -20.49
C ASN A 472 9.12 1.51 -19.83
N TYR A 473 7.99 2.17 -20.10
CA TYR A 473 6.68 1.75 -19.58
C TYR A 473 6.15 0.55 -20.37
N ASP A 474 6.19 0.62 -21.69
CA ASP A 474 5.77 -0.46 -22.59
C ASP A 474 6.54 -1.76 -22.31
N SER A 475 7.82 -1.67 -21.90
CA SER A 475 8.66 -2.83 -21.59
C SER A 475 8.31 -3.55 -20.29
N VAL A 476 7.39 -3.01 -19.49
CA VAL A 476 6.85 -3.61 -18.25
C VAL A 476 5.32 -3.60 -18.21
N MET A 477 4.63 -3.27 -19.30
CA MET A 477 3.16 -3.25 -19.35
C MET A 477 2.61 -4.68 -19.21
N SER A 478 1.54 -4.84 -18.40
CA SER A 478 0.80 -6.10 -18.27
C SER A 478 0.35 -6.60 -19.64
N THR A 479 0.53 -7.90 -19.89
CA THR A 479 0.20 -8.51 -21.19
C THR A 479 -1.29 -8.77 -21.39
N LYS A 480 -2.08 -8.66 -20.31
CA LYS A 480 -3.51 -9.01 -20.30
C LYS A 480 -4.43 -7.79 -20.24
N ASP A 481 -4.41 -7.08 -19.12
CA ASP A 481 -5.35 -6.01 -18.79
C ASP A 481 -4.67 -4.62 -18.83
N GLY A 482 -3.48 -4.56 -19.46
CA GLY A 482 -2.56 -3.43 -19.41
C GLY A 482 -3.07 -2.13 -20.03
N GLY A 483 -2.59 -1.02 -19.48
CA GLY A 483 -2.86 0.34 -19.97
C GLY A 483 -1.97 1.35 -19.27
N TYR A 484 -2.10 2.64 -19.61
CA TYR A 484 -1.21 3.69 -19.11
C TYR A 484 -1.68 4.39 -17.82
N GLY A 485 -2.76 3.90 -17.18
CA GLY A 485 -3.28 4.43 -15.93
C GLY A 485 -4.23 5.63 -16.07
N GLY A 486 -4.72 6.11 -14.93
CA GLY A 486 -5.68 7.23 -14.83
C GLY A 486 -5.09 8.59 -14.49
N LEU A 487 -3.79 8.67 -14.24
CA LEU A 487 -3.13 9.89 -13.77
C LEU A 487 -2.48 10.60 -14.95
N PHE A 488 -2.67 11.92 -15.07
CA PHE A 488 -1.91 12.78 -15.97
C PHE A 488 -1.66 14.15 -15.33
N SER A 489 -0.68 14.89 -15.85
CA SER A 489 -0.43 16.28 -15.44
C SER A 489 -0.38 17.21 -16.64
N LEU A 490 -0.90 18.42 -16.47
CA LEU A 490 -0.93 19.50 -17.46
C LEU A 490 -0.06 20.65 -16.96
N THR A 491 0.86 21.15 -17.77
CA THR A 491 1.50 22.46 -17.57
C THR A 491 0.97 23.47 -18.58
N PHE A 492 0.97 24.74 -18.19
CA PHE A 492 0.44 25.87 -18.96
C PHE A 492 1.58 26.81 -19.36
N PHE A 493 1.32 27.86 -20.13
CA PHE A 493 2.37 28.84 -20.45
C PHE A 493 2.56 29.86 -19.33
N ASN A 494 1.51 30.14 -18.55
CA ASN A 494 1.59 30.96 -17.33
C ASN A 494 0.68 30.40 -16.21
N ILE A 495 0.73 31.03 -15.04
CA ILE A 495 -0.06 30.63 -13.86
C ILE A 495 -1.51 31.10 -13.94
N GLU A 496 -1.82 32.16 -14.69
CA GLU A 496 -3.18 32.70 -14.78
C GLU A 496 -4.08 31.83 -15.67
N GLU A 497 -3.57 31.26 -16.75
CA GLU A 497 -4.21 30.19 -17.52
C GLU A 497 -4.52 28.97 -16.65
N ALA A 498 -3.52 28.50 -15.89
CA ALA A 498 -3.67 27.36 -15.00
C ALA A 498 -4.76 27.60 -13.93
N LYS A 499 -4.79 28.81 -13.33
CA LYS A 499 -5.85 29.23 -12.40
C LYS A 499 -7.23 29.27 -13.08
N LYS A 500 -7.35 29.92 -14.25
CA LYS A 500 -8.63 30.03 -14.99
C LYS A 500 -9.19 28.66 -15.32
N PHE A 501 -8.36 27.78 -15.89
CA PHE A 501 -8.74 26.40 -16.19
C PHE A 501 -9.11 25.63 -14.92
N PHE A 502 -8.25 25.63 -13.90
CA PHE A 502 -8.48 24.85 -12.68
C PHE A 502 -9.75 25.29 -11.93
N ASN A 503 -10.03 26.59 -11.86
CA ASN A 503 -11.22 27.13 -11.20
C ASN A 503 -12.52 26.83 -11.97
N ASN A 504 -12.45 26.69 -13.29
CA ASN A 504 -13.61 26.37 -14.14
C ASN A 504 -13.82 24.87 -14.40
N LEU A 505 -12.85 24.04 -14.03
CA LEU A 505 -12.96 22.59 -14.11
C LEU A 505 -13.89 22.08 -13.00
N GLU A 506 -15.16 21.85 -13.34
CA GLU A 506 -16.25 21.41 -12.45
C GLU A 506 -16.09 19.96 -11.97
N LEU A 507 -15.04 19.69 -11.19
CA LEU A 507 -14.66 18.38 -10.65
C LEU A 507 -14.27 18.49 -9.17
N CYS A 508 -14.23 17.35 -8.48
CA CYS A 508 -13.72 17.27 -7.12
C CYS A 508 -12.25 17.72 -7.06
N LYS A 509 -11.90 18.50 -6.02
CA LYS A 509 -10.56 19.06 -5.82
C LYS A 509 -9.92 18.40 -4.61
N GLY A 510 -8.72 17.83 -4.75
CA GLY A 510 -8.06 17.17 -3.64
C GLY A 510 -6.69 16.56 -3.97
N PRO A 511 -5.80 16.38 -2.97
CA PRO A 511 -4.42 15.94 -3.17
C PRO A 511 -4.26 14.44 -3.45
N SER A 512 -5.32 13.63 -3.33
CA SER A 512 -5.26 12.18 -3.59
C SER A 512 -5.39 11.85 -5.09
N LEU A 513 -5.44 10.56 -5.40
CA LEU A 513 -5.55 9.98 -6.73
C LEU A 513 -6.12 8.55 -6.64
N GLY A 514 -6.49 7.98 -7.78
CA GLY A 514 -7.01 6.61 -7.89
C GLY A 514 -8.37 6.45 -7.25
N THR A 515 -9.26 7.42 -7.46
CA THR A 515 -10.59 7.51 -6.83
C THR A 515 -11.69 7.15 -7.83
N ASN A 516 -12.84 6.71 -7.33
CA ASN A 516 -13.99 6.34 -8.19
C ASN A 516 -14.60 7.52 -8.97
N PHE A 517 -14.29 8.75 -8.55
CA PHE A 517 -14.59 10.01 -9.23
C PHE A 517 -13.30 10.76 -9.57
N THR A 518 -13.34 11.64 -10.56
CA THR A 518 -12.17 12.38 -11.04
C THR A 518 -11.75 13.47 -10.05
N LEU A 519 -10.46 13.48 -9.72
CA LEU A 519 -9.81 14.48 -8.85
C LEU A 519 -8.86 15.37 -9.64
N ALA A 520 -8.84 16.67 -9.33
CA ALA A 520 -7.83 17.60 -9.83
C ALA A 520 -7.14 18.36 -8.68
N CYS A 521 -5.84 18.64 -8.82
CA CYS A 521 -5.08 19.48 -7.88
C CYS A 521 -3.93 20.27 -8.52
N PRO A 522 -3.64 21.50 -8.06
CA PRO A 522 -2.40 22.20 -8.38
C PRO A 522 -1.26 21.59 -7.55
N TYR A 523 -0.67 20.50 -8.07
CA TYR A 523 0.18 19.60 -7.27
C TYR A 523 1.38 20.32 -6.66
N ALA A 524 2.10 21.12 -7.44
CA ALA A 524 3.27 21.87 -6.96
C ALA A 524 2.91 22.79 -5.78
N ILE A 525 1.79 23.52 -5.88
CA ILE A 525 1.32 24.45 -4.85
C ILE A 525 0.90 23.71 -3.57
N ILE A 526 0.30 22.52 -3.67
CA ILE A 526 -0.18 21.78 -2.49
C ILE A 526 0.93 20.96 -1.82
N ALA A 527 1.78 20.29 -2.59
CA ALA A 527 2.80 19.39 -2.07
C ALA A 527 4.12 20.09 -1.74
N HIS A 528 4.45 21.18 -2.44
CA HIS A 528 5.80 21.77 -2.50
C HIS A 528 5.82 23.29 -2.32
N TYR A 529 4.81 23.88 -1.66
CA TYR A 529 4.62 25.33 -1.53
C TYR A 529 5.88 26.10 -1.07
N GLN A 530 6.68 25.49 -0.18
CA GLN A 530 7.87 26.10 0.42
C GLN A 530 9.15 25.89 -0.41
N GLU A 531 9.09 25.08 -1.48
CA GLU A 531 10.25 24.60 -2.23
C GLU A 531 10.00 24.64 -3.77
N LEU A 532 9.07 25.49 -4.23
CA LEU A 532 8.63 25.60 -5.63
C LEU A 532 9.80 25.75 -6.62
N ASP A 533 10.76 26.61 -6.32
CA ASP A 533 11.93 26.84 -7.18
C ASP A 533 12.88 25.62 -7.22
N GLU A 534 12.98 24.86 -6.12
CA GLU A 534 13.78 23.63 -6.07
C GLU A 534 13.11 22.53 -6.90
N VAL A 535 11.79 22.34 -6.80
CA VAL A 535 11.10 21.25 -7.51
C VAL A 535 10.89 21.56 -8.99
N ALA A 536 10.84 22.83 -9.37
CA ALA A 536 10.81 23.28 -10.76
C ALA A 536 12.04 22.79 -11.56
N GLN A 537 13.22 22.66 -10.93
CA GLN A 537 14.43 22.14 -11.59
C GLN A 537 14.28 20.69 -12.09
N TYR A 538 13.35 19.92 -11.50
CA TYR A 538 13.02 18.54 -11.90
C TYR A 538 11.81 18.46 -12.84
N GLY A 539 11.20 19.60 -13.19
CA GLY A 539 10.03 19.73 -14.06
C GLY A 539 8.70 19.86 -13.34
N VAL A 540 8.68 19.97 -12.01
CA VAL A 540 7.45 20.19 -11.22
C VAL A 540 7.14 21.69 -11.20
N GLU A 541 6.62 22.21 -12.31
CA GLU A 541 6.35 23.65 -12.48
C GLU A 541 5.20 24.14 -11.57
N THR A 542 5.28 25.37 -11.06
CA THR A 542 4.26 25.98 -10.18
C THR A 542 2.87 26.03 -10.79
N ASN A 543 2.77 26.08 -12.12
CA ASN A 543 1.52 26.06 -12.88
C ASN A 543 1.10 24.65 -13.34
N LEU A 544 1.62 23.58 -12.71
CA LEU A 544 1.22 22.20 -12.98
C LEU A 544 -0.11 21.83 -12.30
N VAL A 545 -1.08 21.37 -13.09
CA VAL A 545 -2.34 20.78 -12.62
C VAL A 545 -2.30 19.28 -12.87
N ARG A 546 -2.37 18.47 -11.81
CA ARG A 546 -2.48 17.01 -11.88
C ARG A 546 -3.94 16.60 -11.85
N VAL A 547 -4.31 15.63 -12.67
CA VAL A 547 -5.65 15.04 -12.75
C VAL A 547 -5.55 13.53 -12.56
N SER A 548 -6.43 12.97 -11.74
CA SER A 548 -6.67 11.54 -11.61
C SER A 548 -8.09 11.24 -12.10
N VAL A 549 -8.23 10.62 -13.26
CA VAL A 549 -9.50 10.23 -13.87
C VAL A 549 -10.20 9.13 -13.07
N GLY A 550 -11.52 9.26 -12.94
CA GLY A 550 -12.41 8.31 -12.29
C GLY A 550 -13.32 7.55 -13.26
N LEU A 551 -14.45 7.06 -12.74
CA LEU A 551 -15.37 6.16 -13.44
C LEU A 551 -16.51 6.88 -14.17
N GLU A 552 -16.50 8.21 -14.23
CA GLU A 552 -17.57 8.99 -14.88
C GLU A 552 -17.82 8.57 -16.34
N ASN A 553 -18.99 8.92 -16.86
CA ASN A 553 -19.26 8.82 -18.29
C ASN A 553 -18.23 9.66 -19.07
N SER A 554 -17.60 9.06 -20.08
CA SER A 554 -16.49 9.67 -20.82
C SER A 554 -16.88 10.95 -21.56
N ASP A 555 -18.11 11.04 -22.08
CA ASP A 555 -18.59 12.22 -22.80
C ASP A 555 -18.93 13.35 -21.82
N VAL A 556 -19.49 13.03 -20.65
CA VAL A 556 -19.66 14.00 -19.54
C VAL A 556 -18.30 14.54 -19.09
N LEU A 557 -17.31 13.67 -18.90
CA LEU A 557 -15.95 14.06 -18.53
C LEU A 557 -15.32 14.96 -19.60
N CYS A 558 -15.41 14.59 -20.88
CA CYS A 558 -14.97 15.42 -22.01
C CYS A 558 -15.63 16.81 -21.98
N ASN A 559 -16.94 16.89 -21.77
CA ASN A 559 -17.68 18.15 -21.70
C ASN A 559 -17.31 19.02 -20.49
N VAL A 560 -16.89 18.44 -19.37
CA VAL A 560 -16.38 19.20 -18.21
C VAL A 560 -15.01 19.82 -18.52
N PHE A 561 -14.11 19.06 -19.16
CA PHE A 561 -12.81 19.59 -19.58
C PHE A 561 -12.93 20.63 -20.70
N GLN A 562 -13.77 20.38 -21.70
CA GLN A 562 -14.00 21.27 -22.84
C GLN A 562 -14.49 22.66 -22.37
N ARG A 563 -15.52 22.71 -21.50
CA ARG A 563 -16.02 23.97 -20.90
C ARG A 563 -14.97 24.70 -20.05
N ALA A 564 -14.04 23.98 -19.43
CA ALA A 564 -12.94 24.58 -18.67
C ALA A 564 -11.84 25.14 -19.58
N ILE A 565 -11.64 24.56 -20.77
CA ILE A 565 -10.69 25.02 -21.79
C ILE A 565 -11.20 26.29 -22.46
N GLU A 566 -12.45 26.31 -22.93
CA GLU A 566 -13.12 27.46 -23.55
C GLU A 566 -12.98 28.71 -22.66
N LYS A 567 -13.45 28.61 -21.40
CA LYS A 567 -13.34 29.70 -20.42
C LYS A 567 -11.90 30.10 -20.07
N ALA A 568 -10.92 29.22 -20.23
CA ALA A 568 -9.51 29.54 -19.98
C ALA A 568 -8.89 30.32 -21.17
N LEU A 569 -9.27 29.96 -22.39
CA LEU A 569 -8.93 30.68 -23.63
C LEU A 569 -9.69 32.01 -23.76
N GLY A 570 -10.84 32.15 -23.10
CA GLY A 570 -11.68 33.35 -23.13
C GLY A 570 -12.79 33.30 -24.18
N GLU A 571 -13.18 32.09 -24.57
CA GLU A 571 -14.31 31.77 -25.47
C GLU A 571 -15.63 31.64 -24.69
#